data_AF-A0A7V3UYD2-F1
#
_entry.id   AF-A0A7V3UYD2-F1
#
_cell.length_a   1.000
_cell.length_b   1.000
_cell.length_c   1.000
_cell.angle_alpha   90.00
_cell.angle_beta   90.00
_cell.angle_gamma   90.00
#
_symmetry.space_group_name_H-M   'P 1'
#
loop_
_entity.id
_entity.type
_entity.pdbx_description
1 polymer ?
#
loop_
_entity_poly.entity_id
_entity_poly.type
_entity_poly.pdbx_seq_one_letter_code
_entity_poly.pdbx_strand_id
1 'polypeptide(L)'
;MVRQSPAREVRGFAFSASCWSALRHWHLLHARPRPLKWPRRIVSVTASVLLTTESCGEEGGLCRRIPRRASRGRCRMEWQRMGSRLSEVLGLGRAPVAVTFADDLPEGVEAPKCRVCSAVRMAAEGRILALGAENSACPGGSHYLGLRAMEPERAAALREFLIGGEKLLASPAAIHRMQVLSKARPPLGIANYVLFSPLESAPVRPDVIVVACNAWQGARLVNLLTYETGLPMECDPTGAFCRAAITYPLVTGKTNVTFGDVTARRSESVPEDELYVCLPYGDFETVLRSIDHCGAGAPLS
;
A
#
# COMPACT_ATOMS: atom_id res chain seq x y z
N MET A 1 -12.70 -13.21 62.37
CA MET A 1 -13.57 -13.64 61.25
C MET A 1 -13.10 -12.96 59.97
N VAL A 2 -12.18 -13.58 59.24
CA VAL A 2 -12.01 -13.42 57.77
C VAL A 2 -11.45 -14.78 57.33
N ARG A 3 -12.25 -15.55 56.59
CA ARG A 3 -11.89 -16.88 56.09
C ARG A 3 -10.89 -16.73 54.95
N GLN A 4 -9.73 -17.36 55.08
CA GLN A 4 -8.83 -17.61 53.95
C GLN A 4 -9.30 -18.90 53.24
N SER A 5 -9.58 -18.83 51.95
CA SER A 5 -9.84 -19.99 51.09
C SER A 5 -8.53 -20.68 50.70
N PRO A 6 -8.50 -22.01 50.57
CA PRO A 6 -7.27 -22.75 50.24
C PRO A 6 -6.97 -22.73 48.74
N ALA A 7 -5.68 -22.79 48.43
CA ALA A 7 -5.13 -22.94 47.09
C ALA A 7 -5.64 -24.22 46.40
N ARG A 8 -6.06 -24.11 45.14
CA ARG A 8 -6.36 -25.26 44.27
C ARG A 8 -5.08 -25.69 43.54
N GLU A 9 -4.68 -26.92 43.81
CA GLU A 9 -3.72 -27.71 43.03
C GLU A 9 -4.12 -27.76 41.55
N VAL A 10 -3.20 -27.36 40.67
CA VAL A 10 -3.29 -27.63 39.23
C VAL A 10 -2.56 -28.94 38.97
N ARG A 11 -3.32 -29.98 38.63
CA ARG A 11 -2.79 -31.29 38.24
C ARG A 11 -1.96 -31.17 36.96
N GLY A 12 -0.70 -31.58 37.05
CA GLY A 12 0.21 -31.68 35.92
C GLY A 12 -0.27 -32.72 34.90
N PHE A 13 -0.30 -32.33 33.63
CA PHE A 13 -0.43 -33.25 32.51
C PHE A 13 0.91 -33.96 32.30
N ALA A 14 0.91 -35.27 32.54
CA ALA A 14 2.03 -36.15 32.23
C ALA A 14 2.13 -36.34 30.71
N PHE A 15 3.22 -35.87 30.11
CA PHE A 15 3.57 -36.21 28.72
C PHE A 15 4.26 -37.58 28.69
N SER A 16 3.66 -38.53 27.96
CA SER A 16 4.19 -39.87 27.76
C SER A 16 5.44 -39.87 26.87
N ALA A 17 6.44 -40.67 27.28
CA ALA A 17 7.76 -40.80 26.67
C ALA A 17 7.76 -41.62 25.35
N SER A 18 7.08 -41.14 24.32
CA SER A 18 7.09 -41.79 22.98
C SER A 18 7.45 -40.86 21.81
N CYS A 19 7.85 -39.61 22.07
CA CYS A 19 8.18 -38.64 21.01
C CYS A 19 9.69 -38.37 20.80
N TRP A 20 10.56 -39.18 21.42
CA TRP A 20 12.02 -38.97 21.39
C TRP A 20 12.81 -39.85 20.39
N SER A 21 12.14 -40.67 19.58
CA SER A 21 12.79 -41.53 18.57
C SER A 21 12.80 -40.96 17.14
N ALA A 22 12.13 -39.83 16.86
CA ALA A 22 12.07 -39.22 15.52
C ALA A 22 13.19 -38.20 15.22
N LEU A 23 14.06 -37.89 16.19
CA LEU A 23 15.10 -36.85 16.08
C LEU A 23 16.51 -37.37 15.76
N ARG A 24 16.68 -38.67 15.46
CA ARG A 24 17.99 -39.27 15.09
C ARG A 24 18.10 -39.72 13.63
N HIS A 25 17.20 -39.30 12.74
CA HIS A 25 17.25 -39.60 11.30
C HIS A 25 17.26 -38.37 10.38
N TRP A 26 17.40 -37.17 10.93
CA TRP A 26 17.35 -35.92 10.16
C TRP A 26 18.72 -35.27 9.87
N HIS A 27 19.82 -35.92 10.29
CA HIS A 27 21.19 -35.37 10.16
C HIS A 27 22.04 -35.99 9.03
N LEU A 28 21.45 -36.74 8.10
CA LEU A 28 22.22 -37.42 7.04
C LEU A 28 21.72 -37.20 5.60
N LEU A 29 20.88 -36.20 5.35
CA LEU A 29 20.51 -35.81 3.99
C LEU A 29 20.46 -34.29 3.93
N HIS A 30 21.56 -33.65 3.52
CA HIS A 30 21.63 -32.48 2.64
C HIS A 30 23.10 -32.03 2.56
N ALA A 31 23.82 -32.73 1.68
CA ALA A 31 25.17 -32.39 1.27
C ALA A 31 25.18 -31.04 0.50
N ARG A 32 26.27 -30.30 0.70
CA ARG A 32 26.57 -28.97 0.12
C ARG A 32 26.34 -28.93 -1.40
N PRO A 33 25.74 -27.86 -1.96
CA PRO A 33 25.65 -27.72 -3.41
C PRO A 33 27.04 -27.38 -4.00
N ARG A 34 27.46 -28.16 -5.00
CA ARG A 34 28.61 -27.84 -5.87
C ARG A 34 28.17 -26.82 -6.94
N PRO A 35 29.02 -25.87 -7.36
CA PRO A 35 28.65 -24.87 -8.36
C PRO A 35 28.53 -25.49 -9.76
N LEU A 36 27.38 -25.30 -10.41
CA LEU A 36 27.17 -25.64 -11.82
C LEU A 36 27.90 -24.61 -12.71
N LYS A 37 28.79 -25.10 -13.57
CA LYS A 37 29.43 -24.33 -14.65
C LYS A 37 28.45 -24.18 -15.82
N TRP A 38 28.15 -22.95 -16.20
CA TRP A 38 27.38 -22.61 -17.40
C TRP A 38 28.27 -22.65 -18.66
N PRO A 39 27.88 -23.33 -19.74
CA PRO A 39 28.53 -23.15 -21.03
C PRO A 39 27.96 -21.90 -21.72
N ARG A 40 28.86 -20.98 -22.11
CA ARG A 40 28.59 -19.89 -23.03
C ARG A 40 28.27 -20.45 -24.42
N ARG A 41 27.05 -20.24 -24.91
CA ARG A 41 26.76 -20.21 -26.35
C ARG A 41 25.86 -19.03 -26.67
N ILE A 42 26.47 -18.06 -27.34
CA ILE A 42 25.82 -16.96 -28.04
C ILE A 42 25.16 -17.57 -29.28
N VAL A 43 23.84 -17.42 -29.40
CA VAL A 43 23.12 -17.64 -30.65
C VAL A 43 22.47 -16.31 -30.99
N SER A 44 23.03 -15.63 -32.00
CA SER A 44 22.44 -14.46 -32.63
C SER A 44 21.25 -14.91 -33.48
N VAL A 45 20.05 -14.49 -33.11
CA VAL A 45 18.87 -14.58 -33.98
C VAL A 45 18.54 -13.17 -34.42
N THR A 46 18.90 -12.84 -35.65
CA THR A 46 18.45 -11.66 -36.38
C THR A 46 17.02 -11.89 -36.84
N ALA A 47 16.06 -11.18 -36.25
CA ALA A 47 14.70 -11.10 -36.75
C ALA A 47 14.57 -9.90 -37.69
N SER A 48 14.56 -10.16 -39.00
CA SER A 48 14.16 -9.19 -40.02
C SER A 48 12.64 -9.05 -39.98
N VAL A 49 12.15 -7.89 -39.54
CA VAL A 49 10.74 -7.51 -39.68
C VAL A 49 10.57 -6.79 -41.02
N LEU A 50 9.84 -7.43 -41.92
CA LEU A 50 9.36 -6.84 -43.17
C LEU A 50 8.31 -5.79 -42.85
N LEU A 51 8.60 -4.54 -43.20
CA LEU A 51 7.65 -3.44 -43.24
C LEU A 51 6.77 -3.60 -44.49
N THR A 52 5.51 -3.99 -44.32
CA THR A 52 4.48 -3.79 -45.33
C THR A 52 3.88 -2.41 -45.13
N THR A 53 4.18 -1.50 -46.05
CA THR A 53 3.57 -0.18 -46.16
C THR A 53 2.18 -0.32 -46.79
N GLU A 54 1.12 -0.15 -46.00
CA GLU A 54 -0.21 0.14 -46.53
C GLU A 54 -0.40 1.66 -46.62
N SER A 55 -0.48 2.13 -47.86
CA SER A 55 -0.84 3.49 -48.23
C SER A 55 -2.36 3.68 -48.11
N CYS A 56 -2.82 4.53 -47.18
CA CYS A 56 -4.18 5.05 -47.20
C CYS A 56 -4.26 6.29 -48.12
N GLY A 57 -5.12 6.19 -49.12
CA GLY A 57 -5.43 7.24 -50.08
C GLY A 57 -6.23 8.39 -49.46
N GLU A 58 -6.04 9.56 -50.07
CA GLU A 58 -6.79 10.79 -49.88
C GLU A 58 -8.23 10.64 -50.35
N GLU A 59 -9.21 11.16 -49.59
CA GLU A 59 -10.40 11.79 -50.16
C GLU A 59 -11.15 12.65 -49.13
N GLY A 60 -11.35 13.93 -49.50
CA GLY A 60 -12.67 14.57 -49.43
C GLY A 60 -13.23 15.00 -48.07
N GLY A 61 -13.32 16.31 -47.87
CA GLY A 61 -13.85 16.90 -46.64
C GLY A 61 -15.32 16.59 -46.33
N LEU A 62 -15.63 16.56 -45.03
CA LEU A 62 -16.97 16.86 -44.54
C LEU A 62 -16.89 17.51 -43.15
N CYS A 63 -17.07 18.83 -43.14
CA CYS A 63 -17.31 19.62 -41.93
C CYS A 63 -18.53 19.07 -41.18
N ARG A 64 -18.32 18.35 -40.08
CA ARG A 64 -19.39 17.96 -39.15
C ARG A 64 -19.20 18.68 -37.81
N ARG A 65 -19.99 19.77 -37.72
CA ARG A 65 -20.41 20.51 -36.53
C ARG A 65 -20.25 19.74 -35.23
N ILE A 66 -19.45 20.30 -34.33
CA ILE A 66 -19.40 19.96 -32.90
C ILE A 66 -20.82 20.06 -32.32
N PRO A 67 -21.42 18.99 -31.76
CA PRO A 67 -22.70 19.10 -31.10
C PRO A 67 -22.55 19.98 -29.86
N ARG A 68 -23.35 21.05 -29.82
CA ARG A 68 -23.47 21.95 -28.68
C ARG A 68 -24.05 21.21 -27.48
N ARG A 69 -23.33 21.28 -26.36
CA ARG A 69 -23.79 21.35 -24.97
C ARG A 69 -25.00 20.47 -24.62
N ALA A 70 -24.77 19.16 -24.49
CA ALA A 70 -25.55 18.33 -23.58
C ALA A 70 -25.08 18.60 -22.15
N SER A 71 -26.02 18.73 -21.21
CA SER A 71 -25.76 18.78 -19.76
C SER A 71 -24.92 17.56 -19.36
N ARG A 72 -23.62 17.79 -19.11
CA ARG A 72 -22.66 16.74 -18.77
C ARG A 72 -22.98 16.19 -17.37
N GLY A 73 -23.83 15.17 -17.30
CA GLY A 73 -23.62 14.13 -16.30
C GLY A 73 -22.20 13.61 -16.49
N ARG A 74 -21.32 13.82 -15.50
CA ARG A 74 -19.93 13.35 -15.57
C ARG A 74 -19.96 11.84 -15.78
N CYS A 75 -19.44 11.37 -16.92
CA CYS A 75 -19.19 9.94 -17.10
C CYS A 75 -18.16 9.53 -16.05
N ARG A 76 -18.55 8.68 -15.10
CA ARG A 76 -17.63 8.19 -14.06
C ARG A 76 -16.57 7.31 -14.70
N MET A 77 -15.34 7.45 -14.23
CA MET A 77 -14.22 6.59 -14.66
C MET A 77 -14.38 5.19 -14.07
N GLU A 78 -13.68 4.20 -14.61
CA GLU A 78 -13.79 2.80 -14.17
C GLU A 78 -13.42 2.63 -12.70
N TRP A 79 -12.25 3.14 -12.28
CA TRP A 79 -11.80 3.09 -10.89
C TRP A 79 -12.76 3.78 -9.91
N GLN A 80 -13.48 4.81 -10.36
CA GLN A 80 -14.49 5.48 -9.54
C GLN A 80 -15.69 4.57 -9.26
N ARG A 81 -16.14 3.81 -10.28
CA ARG A 81 -17.21 2.81 -10.10
C ARG A 81 -16.76 1.66 -9.20
N MET A 82 -15.52 1.19 -9.40
CA MET A 82 -14.93 0.16 -8.56
C MET A 82 -14.82 0.60 -7.10
N GLY A 83 -14.43 1.86 -6.86
CA GLY A 83 -14.37 2.43 -5.52
C GLY A 83 -15.72 2.40 -4.81
N SER A 84 -16.79 2.87 -5.47
CA SER A 84 -18.14 2.83 -4.90
C SER A 84 -18.58 1.39 -4.58
N ARG A 85 -18.32 0.45 -5.50
CA ARG A 85 -18.66 -0.97 -5.29
C ARG A 85 -17.92 -1.56 -4.09
N LEU A 86 -16.62 -1.26 -3.93
CA LEU A 86 -15.85 -1.74 -2.77
C LEU A 86 -16.41 -1.19 -1.46
N SER A 87 -16.69 0.12 -1.42
CA SER A 87 -17.26 0.80 -0.26
C SER A 87 -18.57 0.17 0.18
N GLU A 88 -19.47 -0.10 -0.78
CA GLU A 88 -20.77 -0.71 -0.53
C GLU A 88 -20.63 -2.14 0.03
N VAL A 89 -19.85 -3.00 -0.65
CA VAL A 89 -19.67 -4.41 -0.28
C VAL A 89 -19.05 -4.56 1.10
N LEU A 90 -18.08 -3.71 1.43
CA LEU A 90 -17.38 -3.76 2.72
C LEU A 90 -18.04 -2.92 3.81
N GLY A 91 -19.06 -2.12 3.49
CA GLY A 91 -19.69 -1.19 4.43
C GLY A 91 -18.71 -0.17 4.99
N LEU A 92 -17.85 0.41 4.14
CA LEU A 92 -16.81 1.35 4.58
C LEU A 92 -17.44 2.67 5.03
N GLY A 93 -17.09 3.14 6.23
CA GLY A 93 -17.55 4.43 6.76
C GLY A 93 -16.81 5.64 6.16
N ARG A 94 -15.69 5.41 5.47
CA ARG A 94 -14.88 6.43 4.81
C ARG A 94 -14.52 5.97 3.40
N ALA A 95 -14.38 6.92 2.49
CA ALA A 95 -14.01 6.62 1.11
C ALA A 95 -12.59 6.02 1.05
N PRO A 96 -12.35 4.96 0.25
CA PRO A 96 -11.01 4.57 -0.15
C PRO A 96 -10.28 5.77 -0.77
N VAL A 97 -9.02 5.95 -0.44
CA VAL A 97 -8.22 7.08 -0.91
C VAL A 97 -7.38 6.64 -2.10
N ALA A 98 -7.56 7.31 -3.24
CA ALA A 98 -6.68 7.23 -4.39
C ALA A 98 -5.42 8.09 -4.14
N VAL A 99 -4.26 7.47 -4.31
CA VAL A 99 -2.95 8.12 -4.27
C VAL A 99 -2.30 7.98 -5.64
N THR A 100 -1.94 9.11 -6.24
CA THR A 100 -1.35 9.17 -7.59
C THR A 100 -0.10 10.03 -7.58
N PHE A 101 0.97 9.56 -8.20
CA PHE A 101 2.20 10.31 -8.43
C PHE A 101 2.12 11.02 -9.78
N ALA A 102 2.37 12.34 -9.81
CA ALA A 102 2.24 13.14 -11.03
C ALA A 102 3.25 14.30 -11.06
N ASP A 103 3.75 14.61 -12.25
CA ASP A 103 4.62 15.79 -12.46
C ASP A 103 3.82 17.10 -12.50
N ASP A 104 2.58 17.02 -12.95
CA ASP A 104 1.66 18.15 -13.08
C ASP A 104 0.36 17.89 -12.30
N LEU A 105 -0.25 18.97 -11.81
CA LEU A 105 -1.52 18.89 -11.08
C LEU A 105 -2.71 19.18 -12.00
N PRO A 106 -3.81 18.42 -11.88
CA PRO A 106 -5.08 18.80 -12.49
C PRO A 106 -5.55 20.18 -12.00
N GLU A 107 -6.29 20.89 -12.85
CA GLU A 107 -6.86 22.19 -12.50
C GLU A 107 -7.80 22.09 -11.29
N GLY A 108 -7.69 23.04 -10.36
CA GLY A 108 -8.55 23.12 -9.18
C GLY A 108 -8.17 22.22 -8.00
N VAL A 109 -7.04 21.50 -8.07
CA VAL A 109 -6.51 20.72 -6.94
C VAL A 109 -5.92 21.65 -5.87
N GLU A 110 -6.32 21.46 -4.62
CA GLU A 110 -5.79 22.22 -3.49
C GLU A 110 -4.36 21.76 -3.14
N ALA A 111 -3.48 22.68 -2.75
CA ALA A 111 -2.12 22.36 -2.36
C ALA A 111 -1.80 22.82 -0.92
N PRO A 112 -2.59 22.43 0.10
CA PRO A 112 -2.41 22.91 1.46
C PRO A 112 -1.10 22.39 2.07
N LYS A 113 -0.50 23.20 2.94
CA LYS A 113 0.65 22.74 3.74
C LYS A 113 0.18 21.79 4.83
N CYS A 114 0.40 20.48 4.67
CA CYS A 114 -0.06 19.47 5.64
C CYS A 114 0.83 18.21 5.66
N ARG A 115 0.59 17.33 6.64
CA ARG A 115 1.28 16.02 6.73
C ARG A 115 0.59 15.02 5.81
N VAL A 116 1.32 13.98 5.40
CA VAL A 116 0.77 12.91 4.54
C VAL A 116 -0.37 12.15 5.21
N CYS A 117 -0.27 11.87 6.52
CA CYS A 117 -1.38 11.26 7.27
C CYS A 117 -2.64 12.15 7.27
N SER A 118 -2.47 13.46 7.43
CA SER A 118 -3.57 14.43 7.30
C SER A 118 -4.15 14.45 5.87
N ALA A 119 -3.30 14.37 4.84
CA ALA A 119 -3.72 14.31 3.44
C ALA A 119 -4.60 13.10 3.15
N VAL A 120 -4.20 11.91 3.63
CA VAL A 120 -5.02 10.69 3.51
C VAL A 120 -6.35 10.84 4.23
N ARG A 121 -6.35 11.32 5.48
CA ARG A 121 -7.60 11.54 6.24
C ARG A 121 -8.54 12.53 5.53
N MET A 122 -8.03 13.69 5.14
CA MET A 122 -8.80 14.73 4.43
C MET A 122 -9.34 14.24 3.09
N ALA A 123 -8.57 13.42 2.38
CA ALA A 123 -9.04 12.79 1.15
C ALA A 123 -10.15 11.77 1.42
N ALA A 124 -10.04 10.97 2.47
CA ALA A 124 -11.10 10.05 2.88
C ALA A 124 -12.41 10.80 3.28
N GLU A 125 -12.30 12.05 3.71
CA GLU A 125 -13.39 12.97 4.05
C GLU A 125 -13.94 13.76 2.84
N GLY A 126 -13.44 13.53 1.61
CA GLY A 126 -14.00 14.14 0.39
C GLY A 126 -13.09 15.12 -0.34
N ARG A 127 -11.95 15.52 0.25
CA ARG A 127 -11.08 16.56 -0.33
C ARG A 127 -10.17 16.01 -1.43
N ILE A 128 -9.91 16.81 -2.44
CA ILE A 128 -8.91 16.53 -3.48
C ILE A 128 -7.75 17.49 -3.28
N LEU A 129 -6.57 16.97 -2.96
CA LEU A 129 -5.41 17.79 -2.62
C LEU A 129 -4.10 17.14 -3.04
N ALA A 130 -3.05 17.93 -3.17
CA ALA A 130 -1.73 17.47 -3.56
C ALA A 130 -0.63 17.95 -2.61
N LEU A 131 0.39 17.09 -2.46
CA LEU A 131 1.62 17.40 -1.75
C LEU A 131 2.81 17.33 -2.70
N GLY A 132 3.61 18.39 -2.72
CA GLY A 132 4.94 18.47 -3.33
C GLY A 132 6.01 18.75 -2.28
N ALA A 133 7.25 18.99 -2.73
CA ALA A 133 8.39 19.25 -1.85
C ALA A 133 8.17 20.45 -0.89
N GLU A 134 7.43 21.47 -1.33
CA GLU A 134 7.29 22.73 -0.62
C GLU A 134 6.14 22.78 0.39
N ASN A 135 5.08 22.01 0.18
CA ASN A 135 3.90 22.01 1.07
C ASN A 135 3.78 20.72 1.92
N SER A 136 4.62 19.71 1.70
CA SER A 136 4.73 18.56 2.60
C SER A 136 5.32 18.98 3.95
N ALA A 137 4.50 18.96 5.01
CA ALA A 137 4.86 19.52 6.32
C ALA A 137 5.64 18.56 7.23
N CYS A 138 5.81 17.28 6.85
CA CYS A 138 6.49 16.27 7.65
C CYS A 138 7.75 15.77 6.93
N PRO A 139 8.95 15.83 7.53
CA PRO A 139 10.19 15.32 6.91
C PRO A 139 10.09 13.86 6.48
N GLY A 140 9.45 13.02 7.31
CA GLY A 140 9.19 11.62 6.96
C GLY A 140 8.28 11.49 5.74
N GLY A 141 7.23 12.30 5.67
CA GLY A 141 6.33 12.35 4.52
C GLY A 141 7.03 12.76 3.23
N SER A 142 7.81 13.85 3.26
CA SER A 142 8.57 14.30 2.08
C SER A 142 9.58 13.26 1.63
N HIS A 143 10.25 12.60 2.57
CA HIS A 143 11.24 11.57 2.26
C HIS A 143 10.61 10.31 1.68
N TYR A 144 9.67 9.68 2.40
CA TYR A 144 9.13 8.39 1.99
C TYR A 144 8.28 8.47 0.72
N LEU A 145 7.62 9.59 0.45
CA LEU A 145 6.94 9.83 -0.82
C LEU A 145 7.89 10.22 -1.96
N GLY A 146 9.21 10.29 -1.73
CA GLY A 146 10.16 10.63 -2.80
C GLY A 146 10.15 12.11 -3.23
N LEU A 147 9.44 12.97 -2.49
CA LEU A 147 9.34 14.41 -2.78
C LEU A 147 10.63 15.18 -2.45
N ARG A 148 11.45 14.65 -1.53
CA ARG A 148 12.74 15.25 -1.19
C ARG A 148 13.71 14.21 -0.64
N ALA A 149 14.98 14.32 -1.01
CA ALA A 149 16.05 13.54 -0.42
C ALA A 149 16.20 13.86 1.09
N MET A 150 16.76 12.90 1.83
CA MET A 150 17.07 13.08 3.25
C MET A 150 18.48 13.67 3.39
N GLU A 151 18.55 14.98 3.57
CA GLU A 151 19.83 15.68 3.82
C GLU A 151 20.40 15.35 5.22
N PRO A 152 21.73 15.43 5.42
CA PRO A 152 22.39 15.06 6.68
C PRO A 152 21.80 15.75 7.93
N GLU A 153 21.48 17.04 7.84
CA GLU A 153 20.90 17.82 8.95
C GLU A 153 19.50 17.31 9.30
N ARG A 154 18.70 16.98 8.28
CA ARG A 154 17.35 16.41 8.48
C ARG A 154 17.41 14.99 9.00
N ALA A 155 18.38 14.20 8.55
CA ALA A 155 18.63 12.87 9.10
C ALA A 155 19.01 12.95 10.58
N ALA A 156 19.82 13.95 10.97
CA ALA A 156 20.15 14.19 12.38
C ALA A 156 18.92 14.58 13.20
N ALA A 157 18.10 15.52 12.71
CA ALA A 157 16.86 15.93 13.39
C ALA A 157 15.86 14.77 13.52
N LEU A 158 15.73 13.92 12.49
CA LEU A 158 14.88 12.74 12.53
C LEU A 158 15.38 11.73 13.58
N ARG A 159 16.70 11.53 13.69
CA ARG A 159 17.28 10.66 14.72
C ARG A 159 16.97 11.16 16.12
N GLU A 160 17.16 12.45 16.37
CA GLU A 160 16.84 13.06 17.67
C GLU A 160 15.35 12.95 18.00
N PHE A 161 14.49 13.20 17.01
CA PHE A 161 13.04 13.07 17.16
C PHE A 161 12.62 11.63 17.53
N LEU A 162 13.14 10.62 16.82
CA LEU A 162 12.76 9.22 17.04
C LEU A 162 13.34 8.61 18.33
N ILE A 163 14.51 9.09 18.79
CA ILE A 163 15.20 8.56 19.98
C ILE A 163 14.88 9.39 21.23
N GLY A 164 15.11 10.70 21.17
CA GLY A 164 14.96 11.61 22.31
C GLY A 164 13.53 12.12 22.47
N GLY A 165 12.86 12.43 21.36
CA GLY A 165 11.51 12.98 21.34
C GLY A 165 10.43 11.93 21.64
N GLU A 166 10.08 11.14 20.65
CA GLU A 166 9.00 10.16 20.76
C GLU A 166 9.42 8.83 21.36
N LYS A 167 10.74 8.57 21.43
CA LYS A 167 11.32 7.35 21.99
C LYS A 167 10.80 6.07 21.31
N LEU A 168 10.54 6.15 20.01
CA LEU A 168 10.07 5.00 19.22
C LEU A 168 11.22 4.05 18.87
N LEU A 169 12.47 4.53 18.89
CA LEU A 169 13.65 3.73 18.63
C LEU A 169 14.76 4.02 19.65
N ALA A 170 15.49 2.98 20.04
CA ALA A 170 16.46 3.07 21.14
C ALA A 170 17.83 3.65 20.74
N SER A 171 18.19 3.66 19.45
CA SER A 171 19.52 4.08 19.01
C SER A 171 19.60 4.38 17.51
N PRO A 172 20.66 5.08 17.05
CA PRO A 172 20.91 5.28 15.62
C PRO A 172 21.04 3.96 14.84
N ALA A 173 21.59 2.91 15.47
CA ALA A 173 21.71 1.59 14.85
C ALA A 173 20.34 0.93 14.62
N ALA A 174 19.38 1.13 15.53
CA ALA A 174 18.02 0.65 15.35
C ALA A 174 17.32 1.36 14.17
N ILE A 175 17.48 2.68 14.06
CA ILE A 175 16.98 3.47 12.93
C ILE A 175 17.59 2.99 11.61
N HIS A 176 18.92 2.87 11.56
CA HIS A 176 19.62 2.42 10.36
C HIS A 176 19.13 1.03 9.94
N ARG A 177 19.02 0.07 10.87
CA ARG A 177 18.56 -1.29 10.56
C ARG A 177 17.17 -1.29 9.95
N MET A 178 16.23 -0.54 10.55
CA MET A 178 14.86 -0.40 10.04
C MET A 178 14.87 0.16 8.61
N GLN A 179 15.70 1.17 8.34
CA GLN A 179 15.75 1.81 7.02
C GLN A 179 16.39 0.92 5.95
N VAL A 180 17.51 0.24 6.24
CA VAL A 180 18.25 -0.51 5.21
C VAL A 180 17.69 -1.90 4.93
N LEU A 181 17.00 -2.52 5.90
CA LEU A 181 16.34 -3.81 5.70
C LEU A 181 14.95 -3.68 5.07
N SER A 182 14.39 -2.46 5.05
CA SER A 182 13.15 -2.17 4.33
C SER A 182 13.33 -2.42 2.83
N LYS A 183 12.41 -3.19 2.24
CA LYS A 183 12.33 -3.37 0.78
C LYS A 183 11.77 -2.13 0.08
N ALA A 184 11.00 -1.32 0.79
CA ALA A 184 10.41 -0.09 0.29
C ALA A 184 11.38 1.08 0.49
N ARG A 185 12.22 1.32 -0.53
CA ARG A 185 13.07 2.52 -0.57
C ARG A 185 12.27 3.72 -1.07
N PRO A 186 12.56 4.95 -0.60
CA PRO A 186 11.99 6.18 -1.14
C PRO A 186 12.09 6.25 -2.68
N PRO A 187 10.98 6.53 -3.39
CA PRO A 187 10.95 6.59 -4.86
C PRO A 187 11.37 7.99 -5.35
N LEU A 188 12.60 8.40 -5.02
CA LEU A 188 13.09 9.74 -5.41
C LEU A 188 13.06 9.92 -6.92
N GLY A 189 12.57 11.07 -7.37
CA GLY A 189 12.52 11.44 -8.79
C GLY A 189 11.39 10.78 -9.59
N ILE A 190 10.43 10.11 -8.94
CA ILE A 190 9.28 9.52 -9.63
C ILE A 190 8.26 10.57 -10.09
N ALA A 191 8.10 11.66 -9.34
CA ALA A 191 7.13 12.72 -9.61
C ALA A 191 7.40 13.97 -8.75
N ASN A 192 6.91 15.12 -9.20
CA ASN A 192 6.94 16.38 -8.43
C ASN A 192 5.86 16.47 -7.34
N TYR A 193 4.72 15.82 -7.55
CA TYR A 193 3.58 15.85 -6.65
C TYR A 193 2.99 14.47 -6.37
N VAL A 194 2.32 14.36 -5.24
CA VAL A 194 1.45 13.24 -4.89
C VAL A 194 0.04 13.78 -4.66
N LEU A 195 -0.90 13.33 -5.48
CA LEU A 195 -2.31 13.64 -5.40
C LEU A 195 -3.03 12.66 -4.48
N PHE A 196 -3.91 13.19 -3.64
CA PHE A 196 -4.79 12.45 -2.75
C PHE A 196 -6.23 12.84 -3.04
N SER A 197 -7.10 11.84 -3.22
CA SER A 197 -8.53 12.07 -3.47
C SER A 197 -9.38 10.88 -3.00
N PRO A 198 -10.67 11.07 -2.73
CA PRO A 198 -11.60 9.96 -2.67
C PRO A 198 -11.54 9.19 -3.99
N LEU A 199 -11.45 7.87 -3.94
CA LEU A 199 -11.35 7.03 -5.13
C LEU A 199 -12.52 7.26 -6.10
N GLU A 200 -13.71 7.54 -5.55
CA GLU A 200 -14.94 7.79 -6.31
C GLU A 200 -14.94 9.11 -7.09
N SER A 201 -14.08 10.05 -6.73
CA SER A 201 -13.91 11.35 -7.39
C SER A 201 -12.49 11.56 -7.94
N ALA A 202 -11.65 10.52 -7.90
CA ALA A 202 -10.26 10.58 -8.35
C ALA A 202 -10.17 10.97 -9.83
N PRO A 203 -9.50 12.08 -10.17
CA PRO A 203 -9.44 12.60 -11.54
C PRO A 203 -8.51 11.79 -12.45
N VAL A 204 -7.56 11.07 -11.86
CA VAL A 204 -6.55 10.25 -12.54
C VAL A 204 -6.59 8.84 -11.97
N ARG A 205 -6.16 7.85 -12.74
CA ARG A 205 -6.02 6.47 -12.28
C ARG A 205 -5.05 6.44 -11.07
N PRO A 206 -5.42 5.80 -9.95
CA PRO A 206 -4.53 5.69 -8.79
C PRO A 206 -3.38 4.72 -9.03
N ASP A 207 -2.24 4.99 -8.41
CA ASP A 207 -1.13 4.04 -8.30
C ASP A 207 -1.32 3.14 -7.07
N VAL A 208 -1.77 3.75 -5.97
CA VAL A 208 -2.06 3.09 -4.70
C VAL A 208 -3.45 3.49 -4.20
N ILE A 209 -4.18 2.53 -3.65
CA ILE A 209 -5.45 2.73 -2.96
C ILE A 209 -5.23 2.46 -1.47
N VAL A 210 -5.52 3.44 -0.62
CA VAL A 210 -5.46 3.30 0.84
C VAL A 210 -6.88 3.16 1.38
N VAL A 211 -7.18 2.02 1.99
CA VAL A 211 -8.50 1.73 2.56
C VAL A 211 -8.41 1.79 4.09
N ALA A 212 -9.00 2.82 4.68
CA ALA A 212 -9.20 2.89 6.13
C ALA A 212 -10.36 1.96 6.52
N CYS A 213 -10.11 1.01 7.44
CA CYS A 213 -11.03 -0.07 7.73
C CYS A 213 -10.84 -0.61 9.15
N ASN A 214 -11.81 -1.36 9.65
CA ASN A 214 -11.64 -2.14 10.88
C ASN A 214 -11.06 -3.54 10.61
N ALA A 215 -10.78 -4.30 11.68
CA ALA A 215 -10.22 -5.65 11.59
C ALA A 215 -11.04 -6.61 10.71
N TRP A 216 -12.38 -6.53 10.78
CA TRP A 216 -13.26 -7.39 9.99
C TRP A 216 -13.20 -7.06 8.50
N GLN A 217 -13.30 -5.77 8.15
CA GLN A 217 -13.18 -5.30 6.78
C GLN A 217 -11.80 -5.60 6.19
N GLY A 218 -10.73 -5.43 6.99
CA GLY A 218 -9.37 -5.80 6.60
C GLY A 218 -9.24 -7.30 6.31
N ALA A 219 -9.79 -8.16 7.17
CA ALA A 219 -9.80 -9.61 6.95
C ALA A 219 -10.52 -9.98 5.64
N ARG A 220 -11.63 -9.30 5.33
CA ARG A 220 -12.36 -9.49 4.06
C ARG A 220 -11.50 -9.09 2.86
N LEU A 221 -10.85 -7.92 2.90
CA LEU A 221 -9.94 -7.47 1.84
C LEU A 221 -8.80 -8.44 1.57
N VAL A 222 -8.17 -8.97 2.63
CA VAL A 222 -7.08 -9.94 2.51
C VAL A 222 -7.56 -11.25 1.86
N ASN A 223 -8.74 -11.75 2.24
CA ASN A 223 -9.31 -12.95 1.63
C ASN A 223 -9.71 -12.70 0.17
N LEU A 224 -10.28 -11.53 -0.16
CA LEU A 224 -10.59 -11.16 -1.53
C LEU A 224 -9.34 -11.05 -2.41
N LEU A 225 -8.25 -10.50 -1.87
CA LEU A 225 -6.97 -10.38 -2.58
C LEU A 225 -6.36 -11.75 -2.91
N THR A 226 -6.40 -12.66 -1.94
CA THR A 226 -5.74 -13.97 -2.04
C THR A 226 -6.64 -15.06 -2.62
N TYR A 227 -7.91 -14.75 -2.89
CA TYR A 227 -8.93 -15.71 -3.35
C TYR A 227 -8.46 -16.57 -4.54
N GLU A 228 -7.93 -15.92 -5.58
CA GLU A 228 -7.53 -16.61 -6.81
C GLU A 228 -6.18 -17.33 -6.67
N THR A 229 -5.24 -16.73 -5.93
CA THR A 229 -3.83 -17.17 -5.96
C THR A 229 -3.43 -18.03 -4.76
N GLY A 230 -4.14 -17.90 -3.63
CA GLY A 230 -3.77 -18.50 -2.34
C GLY A 230 -2.41 -18.07 -1.80
N LEU A 231 -1.78 -17.02 -2.37
CA LEU A 231 -0.43 -16.63 -2.00
C LEU A 231 -0.40 -15.96 -0.62
N PRO A 232 0.56 -16.32 0.24
CA PRO A 232 0.71 -15.65 1.54
C PRO A 232 1.14 -14.19 1.33
N MET A 233 0.55 -13.30 2.14
CA MET A 233 0.92 -11.88 2.10
C MET A 233 2.31 -11.66 2.67
N GLU A 234 3.03 -10.72 2.06
CA GLU A 234 4.23 -10.14 2.62
C GLU A 234 3.92 -8.69 3.03
N CYS A 235 4.02 -8.39 4.32
CA CYS A 235 3.72 -7.08 4.86
C CYS A 235 4.91 -6.51 5.64
N ASP A 236 5.02 -5.18 5.62
CA ASP A 236 5.97 -4.43 6.42
C ASP A 236 5.27 -3.21 7.03
N PRO A 237 4.64 -3.37 8.22
CA PRO A 237 3.96 -2.29 8.91
C PRO A 237 4.92 -1.37 9.69
N THR A 238 6.23 -1.61 9.65
CA THR A 238 7.18 -0.92 10.55
C THR A 238 7.43 0.55 10.14
N GLY A 239 8.00 1.36 11.02
CA GLY A 239 8.37 2.74 10.68
C GLY A 239 7.17 3.67 10.40
N ALA A 240 7.36 4.66 9.52
CA ALA A 240 6.39 5.73 9.29
C ALA A 240 5.17 5.29 8.45
N PHE A 241 4.01 5.88 8.73
CA PHE A 241 2.74 5.65 8.03
C PHE A 241 2.87 5.88 6.53
N CYS A 242 3.44 7.00 6.10
CA CYS A 242 3.64 7.30 4.67
C CYS A 242 4.46 6.22 3.95
N ARG A 243 5.43 5.60 4.64
CA ARG A 243 6.18 4.46 4.10
C ARG A 243 5.31 3.22 3.98
N ALA A 244 4.67 2.82 5.07
CA ALA A 244 3.92 1.57 5.13
C ALA A 244 2.65 1.63 4.25
N ALA A 245 1.94 2.75 4.24
CA ALA A 245 0.67 2.90 3.54
C ALA A 245 0.81 3.25 2.06
N ILE A 246 1.90 3.89 1.64
CA ILE A 246 2.02 4.41 0.26
C ILE A 246 3.28 3.89 -0.41
N THR A 247 4.46 4.15 0.17
CA THR A 247 5.73 3.79 -0.47
C THR A 247 5.90 2.28 -0.64
N TYR A 248 5.52 1.50 0.36
CA TYR A 248 5.63 0.04 0.30
C TYR A 248 4.80 -0.56 -0.83
N PRO A 249 3.48 -0.31 -0.94
CA PRO A 249 2.70 -0.87 -2.04
C PRO A 249 3.15 -0.33 -3.40
N LEU A 250 3.54 0.94 -3.50
CA LEU A 250 4.07 1.52 -4.73
C LEU A 250 5.35 0.83 -5.21
N VAL A 251 6.34 0.71 -4.33
CA VAL A 251 7.71 0.30 -4.72
C VAL A 251 7.83 -1.22 -4.83
N THR A 252 7.13 -1.95 -3.99
CA THR A 252 7.20 -3.42 -3.99
C THR A 252 6.17 -4.06 -4.92
N GLY A 253 5.13 -3.32 -5.31
CA GLY A 253 3.98 -3.86 -6.02
C GLY A 253 3.17 -4.85 -5.18
N LYS A 254 3.33 -4.85 -3.85
CA LYS A 254 2.64 -5.75 -2.93
C LYS A 254 1.70 -4.99 -2.00
N THR A 255 0.50 -5.52 -1.81
CA THR A 255 -0.41 -5.02 -0.77
C THR A 255 0.24 -5.02 0.62
N ASN A 256 0.00 -3.96 1.40
CA ASN A 256 0.41 -3.89 2.80
C ASN A 256 -0.80 -3.77 3.72
N VAL A 257 -0.64 -4.27 4.95
CA VAL A 257 -1.53 -3.98 6.06
C VAL A 257 -0.73 -3.20 7.09
N THR A 258 -1.21 -2.02 7.47
CA THR A 258 -0.55 -1.17 8.46
C THR A 258 -1.54 -0.67 9.49
N PHE A 259 -1.09 -0.61 10.74
CA PHE A 259 -1.85 -0.03 11.85
C PHE A 259 -1.74 1.49 11.90
N GLY A 260 -0.90 2.10 11.07
CA GLY A 260 -0.45 3.47 11.22
C GLY A 260 0.55 3.62 12.36
N ASP A 261 1.57 4.43 12.14
CA ASP A 261 2.59 4.68 13.16
C ASP A 261 2.01 5.47 14.34
N VAL A 262 2.63 5.34 15.51
CA VAL A 262 2.15 5.96 16.76
C VAL A 262 2.01 7.48 16.62
N THR A 263 2.91 8.14 15.88
CA THR A 263 2.88 9.58 15.63
C THR A 263 1.68 9.97 14.79
N ALA A 264 1.45 9.27 13.67
CA ALA A 264 0.32 9.52 12.78
C ALA A 264 -1.01 9.27 13.49
N ARG A 265 -1.11 8.18 14.27
CA ARG A 265 -2.32 7.87 15.04
C ARG A 265 -2.64 8.95 16.05
N ARG A 266 -1.63 9.45 16.78
CA ARG A 266 -1.80 10.56 17.73
C ARG A 266 -2.15 11.87 17.03
N SER A 267 -1.46 12.21 15.93
CA SER A 267 -1.66 13.51 15.27
C SER A 267 -2.99 13.62 14.55
N GLU A 268 -3.51 12.51 14.03
CA GLU A 268 -4.80 12.48 13.31
C GLU A 268 -5.95 11.94 14.17
N SER A 269 -5.72 11.65 15.46
CA SER A 269 -6.73 11.09 16.37
C SER A 269 -7.40 9.82 15.79
N VAL A 270 -6.60 8.91 15.25
CA VAL A 270 -7.09 7.71 14.57
C VAL A 270 -7.80 6.78 15.57
N PRO A 271 -9.04 6.33 15.30
CA PRO A 271 -9.79 5.41 16.18
C PRO A 271 -9.04 4.11 16.45
N GLU A 272 -9.12 3.57 17.66
CA GLU A 272 -8.37 2.37 18.09
C GLU A 272 -8.62 1.13 17.21
N ASP A 273 -9.82 1.01 16.65
CA ASP A 273 -10.24 -0.10 15.80
C ASP A 273 -9.89 0.10 14.32
N GLU A 274 -9.39 1.27 13.93
CA GLU A 274 -9.00 1.57 12.56
C GLU A 274 -7.57 1.09 12.24
N LEU A 275 -7.44 0.42 11.10
CA LEU A 275 -6.20 0.10 10.41
C LEU A 275 -6.35 0.39 8.90
N TYR A 276 -5.27 0.18 8.15
CA TYR A 276 -5.24 0.46 6.72
C TYR A 276 -4.81 -0.78 5.93
N VAL A 277 -5.56 -1.08 4.87
CA VAL A 277 -5.13 -2.01 3.81
C VAL A 277 -4.79 -1.17 2.58
N CYS A 278 -3.58 -1.33 2.08
CA CYS A 278 -3.02 -0.46 1.06
C CYS A 278 -2.64 -1.29 -0.17
N LEU A 279 -3.36 -1.09 -1.26
CA LEU A 279 -3.34 -1.92 -2.45
C LEU A 279 -2.65 -1.15 -3.59
N PRO A 280 -1.65 -1.71 -4.29
CA PRO A 280 -1.33 -1.23 -5.63
C PRO A 280 -2.54 -1.44 -6.55
N TYR A 281 -2.68 -0.63 -7.61
CA TYR A 281 -3.88 -0.66 -8.46
C TYR A 281 -4.23 -2.07 -8.99
N GLY A 282 -3.25 -2.86 -9.42
CA GLY A 282 -3.50 -4.21 -9.92
C GLY A 282 -4.05 -5.19 -8.88
N ASP A 283 -3.63 -5.06 -7.62
CA ASP A 283 -4.18 -5.85 -6.50
C ASP A 283 -5.61 -5.41 -6.19
N PHE A 284 -5.90 -4.10 -6.28
CA PHE A 284 -7.25 -3.57 -6.14
C PHE A 284 -8.21 -4.11 -7.21
N GLU A 285 -7.77 -4.24 -8.47
CA GLU A 285 -8.54 -4.90 -9.52
C GLU A 285 -8.83 -6.37 -9.18
N THR A 286 -7.84 -7.07 -8.62
CA THR A 286 -7.96 -8.48 -8.21
C THR A 286 -8.98 -8.67 -7.08
N VAL A 287 -8.96 -7.79 -6.08
CA VAL A 287 -9.98 -7.75 -5.02
C VAL A 287 -11.38 -7.62 -5.62
N LEU A 288 -11.57 -6.70 -6.56
CA LEU A 288 -12.86 -6.39 -7.18
C LEU A 288 -13.41 -7.54 -8.03
N ARG A 289 -12.55 -8.27 -8.74
CA ARG A 289 -12.95 -9.48 -9.47
C ARG A 289 -13.37 -10.61 -8.55
N SER A 290 -12.81 -10.67 -7.33
CA SER A 290 -13.07 -11.76 -6.38
C SER A 290 -14.35 -11.59 -5.56
N ILE A 291 -14.95 -10.39 -5.54
CA ILE A 291 -16.12 -10.06 -4.72
C ILE A 291 -17.27 -11.05 -4.91
N ASP A 292 -17.67 -11.34 -6.15
CA ASP A 292 -18.87 -12.16 -6.41
C ASP A 292 -18.60 -13.67 -6.28
N HIS A 293 -17.35 -14.05 -6.03
CA HIS A 293 -16.90 -15.45 -5.99
C HIS A 293 -16.42 -15.89 -4.61
N CYS A 294 -16.10 -14.95 -3.72
CA CYS A 294 -15.58 -15.22 -2.39
C CYS A 294 -16.64 -14.93 -1.32
N GLY A 295 -16.73 -15.78 -0.30
CA GLY A 295 -17.60 -15.52 0.86
C GLY A 295 -17.25 -14.23 1.61
N ALA A 296 -16.01 -13.74 1.49
CA ALA A 296 -15.60 -12.44 1.99
C ALA A 296 -16.23 -11.26 1.23
N GLY A 297 -16.79 -11.47 0.03
CA GLY A 297 -17.55 -10.45 -0.71
C GLY A 297 -19.04 -10.43 -0.36
N ALA A 298 -19.54 -11.41 0.41
CA ALA A 298 -20.94 -11.45 0.79
C ALA A 298 -21.33 -10.27 1.70
N PRO A 299 -22.57 -9.76 1.62
CA PRO A 299 -23.07 -8.75 2.55
C PRO A 299 -22.99 -9.23 4.00
N LEU A 300 -22.87 -8.27 4.92
CA LEU A 300 -23.00 -8.54 6.35
C LEU A 300 -24.44 -8.99 6.63
N SER A 301 -24.60 -10.23 7.06
CA SER A 301 -25.87 -10.80 7.56
C SER A 301 -26.20 -10.30 8.95
#